data_AF-A0A2T2ZTY4-F1
#
_entry.id   AF-A0A2T2ZTY4-F1
#
_cell.length_a   1.000
_cell.length_b   1.000
_cell.length_c   1.000
_cell.angle_alpha   90.00
_cell.angle_beta   90.00
_cell.angle_gamma   90.00
#
_symmetry.space_group_name_H-M   'P 1'
#
loop_
_entity.id
_entity.type
_entity.pdbx_description
1 polymer ?
#
loop_
_entity_poly.entity_id
_entity_poly.type
_entity_poly.pdbx_seq_one_letter_code
_entity_poly.pdbx_strand_id
1 'polypeptide(L)'
;MADYQSNPLRTTAALVGLSSTLVLAGVNIGTSALFIPHLLSSSSSGSSSSSPLPIETTTAIFTRLYRDGAKLVVPLAAAGTLSFGLLAAEFSSFRGGPVARGTLSSSLMDSTPRILLATASALVVSTLAWTGIVVMPVNNRLVSIAESSAKTDRGSSSKQREEVDSLLRSWQWMNYVRGFGALAAGIVALGALVV
;
A
#
# COMPACT_ATOMS: atom_id res chain seq x y z
N MET A 1 0.48 21.05 -38.79
CA MET A 1 1.00 20.84 -37.42
C MET A 1 -0.05 21.36 -36.47
N ALA A 2 -1.00 20.51 -36.09
CA ALA A 2 -2.01 20.86 -35.10
C ALA A 2 -1.41 20.55 -33.72
N ASP A 3 -1.38 21.56 -32.86
CA ASP A 3 -0.78 21.49 -31.53
C ASP A 3 -1.31 20.31 -30.73
N TYR A 4 -0.36 19.48 -30.28
CA TYR A 4 -0.52 18.42 -29.31
C TYR A 4 -0.79 19.06 -27.94
N GLN A 5 -1.94 19.71 -27.76
CA GLN A 5 -2.34 20.19 -26.44
C GLN A 5 -2.60 18.96 -25.55
N SER A 6 -1.59 18.58 -24.76
CA SER A 6 -1.73 17.60 -23.70
C SER A 6 -2.91 18.02 -22.82
N ASN A 7 -3.95 17.18 -22.75
CA ASN A 7 -5.11 17.47 -21.91
C ASN A 7 -4.61 17.60 -20.46
N PRO A 8 -4.68 18.79 -19.84
CA PRO A 8 -4.09 19.03 -18.52
C PRO A 8 -4.68 18.10 -17.46
N LEU A 9 -5.93 17.65 -17.65
CA LEU A 9 -6.59 16.68 -16.79
C LEU A 9 -5.89 15.32 -16.79
N ARG A 10 -5.50 14.80 -17.96
CA ARG A 10 -4.78 13.52 -18.10
C ARG A 10 -3.40 13.59 -17.44
N THR A 11 -2.66 14.65 -17.70
CA THR A 11 -1.34 14.86 -17.11
C THR A 11 -1.44 14.94 -15.59
N THR A 12 -2.42 15.69 -15.07
CA THR A 12 -2.64 15.82 -13.64
C THR A 12 -3.02 14.48 -13.00
N ALA A 13 -3.98 13.76 -13.59
CA ALA A 13 -4.40 12.46 -13.09
C ALA A 13 -3.24 11.45 -13.10
N ALA A 14 -2.42 11.42 -14.16
CA ALA A 14 -1.25 10.55 -14.24
C ALA A 14 -0.22 10.88 -13.15
N LEU A 15 0.13 12.16 -12.97
CA LEU A 15 1.08 12.59 -11.95
C LEU A 15 0.59 12.26 -10.54
N VAL A 16 -0.69 12.52 -10.25
CA VAL A 16 -1.30 12.21 -8.95
C VAL A 16 -1.31 10.69 -8.72
N GLY A 17 -1.70 9.89 -9.70
CA GLY A 17 -1.75 8.43 -9.58
C GLY A 17 -0.36 7.80 -9.36
N LEU A 18 0.62 8.21 -10.16
CA LEU A 18 2.00 7.73 -10.06
C LEU A 18 2.66 8.18 -8.75
N SER A 19 2.54 9.46 -8.38
CA SER A 19 3.11 9.94 -7.11
C SER A 19 2.45 9.26 -5.91
N SER A 20 1.13 9.09 -5.92
CA SER A 20 0.42 8.44 -4.82
C SER A 20 0.85 6.98 -4.64
N THR A 21 1.00 6.22 -5.73
CA THR A 21 1.44 4.83 -5.66
C THR A 21 2.90 4.67 -5.27
N LEU A 22 3.78 5.57 -5.71
CA LEU A 22 5.19 5.59 -5.29
C LEU A 22 5.34 5.92 -3.80
N VAL A 23 4.64 6.94 -3.30
CA VAL A 23 4.65 7.29 -1.87
C VAL A 23 4.06 6.15 -1.06
N LEU A 24 2.95 5.56 -1.50
CA LEU A 24 2.33 4.41 -0.84
C LEU A 24 3.27 3.20 -0.79
N ALA A 25 3.97 2.89 -1.87
CA ALA A 25 4.97 1.83 -1.92
C ALA A 25 6.12 2.12 -0.95
N GLY A 26 6.68 3.33 -1.00
CA GLY A 26 7.76 3.77 -0.14
C GLY A 26 7.42 3.72 1.34
N VAL A 27 6.23 4.17 1.74
CA VAL A 27 5.78 4.10 3.14
C VAL A 27 5.67 2.65 3.62
N ASN A 28 5.05 1.76 2.84
CA ASN A 28 4.86 0.37 3.24
C ASN A 28 6.19 -0.42 3.31
N ILE A 29 7.05 -0.26 2.30
CA ILE A 29 8.38 -0.90 2.26
C ILE A 29 9.29 -0.29 3.33
N GLY A 30 9.33 1.04 3.42
CA GLY A 30 10.19 1.77 4.35
C GLY A 30 9.84 1.50 5.81
N THR A 31 8.57 1.52 6.18
CA THR A 31 8.16 1.14 7.56
C THR A 31 8.55 -0.31 7.88
N SER A 32 8.47 -1.22 6.91
CA SER A 32 8.83 -2.63 7.12
C SER A 32 10.33 -2.86 7.18
N ALA A 33 11.10 -2.17 6.35
CA ALA A 33 12.55 -2.32 6.28
C ALA A 33 13.27 -1.58 7.40
N LEU A 34 12.75 -0.42 7.81
CA LEU A 34 13.42 0.46 8.75
C LEU A 34 12.81 0.39 10.14
N PHE A 35 11.49 0.25 10.31
CA PHE A 35 10.89 0.38 11.63
C PHE A 35 10.79 -0.95 12.37
N ILE A 36 10.26 -1.98 11.71
CA ILE A 36 9.99 -3.28 12.35
C ILE A 36 11.27 -3.98 12.86
N PRO A 37 12.40 -4.01 12.12
CA PRO A 37 13.63 -4.60 12.65
C PRO A 37 14.13 -3.93 13.92
N HIS A 38 13.91 -2.61 14.09
CA HIS A 38 14.30 -1.91 15.31
C HIS A 38 13.41 -2.31 16.50
N LEU A 39 12.10 -2.45 16.27
CA LEU A 39 11.19 -2.99 17.29
C LEU A 39 11.54 -4.43 17.68
N LEU A 40 11.90 -5.27 16.72
CA LEU A 40 12.28 -6.68 16.96
C LEU A 40 13.67 -6.81 17.61
N SER A 41 14.66 -6.01 17.21
CA SER A 41 16.02 -6.07 17.76
C SER A 41 16.08 -5.57 19.20
N SER A 42 15.21 -4.60 19.53
CA SER A 42 14.95 -4.19 20.91
C SER A 42 14.23 -5.26 21.73
N SER A 43 13.78 -6.37 21.11
CA SER A 43 13.07 -7.47 21.76
C SER A 43 13.96 -8.68 22.04
N SER A 44 14.94 -8.94 21.17
CA SER A 44 15.69 -10.21 21.13
C SER A 44 17.07 -10.21 21.80
N SER A 45 17.49 -9.13 22.47
CA SER A 45 18.90 -8.97 22.86
C SER A 45 19.20 -9.44 24.28
N GLY A 46 19.69 -10.68 24.40
CA GLY A 46 20.38 -11.23 25.57
C GLY A 46 21.84 -10.76 25.72
N SER A 47 22.20 -9.58 25.23
CA SER A 47 23.57 -9.03 25.26
C SER A 47 23.68 -7.82 26.21
N SER A 48 23.83 -8.11 27.50
CA SER A 48 24.61 -7.42 28.55
C SER A 48 24.77 -5.88 28.66
N SER A 49 24.06 -4.99 27.94
CA SER A 49 24.15 -3.54 28.27
C SER A 49 22.94 -2.66 27.94
N SER A 50 21.96 -3.11 27.16
CA SER A 50 20.73 -2.33 26.89
C SER A 50 19.48 -3.19 27.13
N SER A 51 18.68 -2.82 28.14
CA SER A 51 17.43 -3.51 28.46
C SER A 51 16.48 -3.49 27.25
N PRO A 52 15.89 -4.64 26.85
CA PRO A 52 14.92 -4.67 25.77
C PRO A 52 13.72 -3.76 26.08
N LEU A 53 13.15 -3.12 25.05
CA LEU A 53 12.01 -2.23 25.24
C LEU A 53 10.84 -2.99 25.88
N PRO A 54 10.15 -2.42 26.88
CA PRO A 54 8.93 -3.02 27.44
C PRO A 54 7.90 -3.27 26.33
N ILE A 55 7.17 -4.40 26.42
CA ILE A 55 6.16 -4.77 25.42
C ILE A 55 5.11 -3.66 25.25
N GLU A 56 4.73 -3.01 26.35
CA GLU A 56 3.82 -1.87 26.36
C GLU A 56 4.31 -0.75 25.46
N THR A 57 5.60 -0.39 25.56
CA THR A 57 6.20 0.66 24.75
C THR A 57 6.21 0.26 23.27
N THR A 58 6.64 -0.97 22.95
CA THR A 58 6.69 -1.47 21.56
C THR A 58 5.31 -1.50 20.91
N THR A 59 4.31 -2.03 21.61
CA THR A 59 2.93 -2.14 21.09
C THR A 59 2.21 -0.79 21.03
N ALA A 60 2.49 0.14 21.95
CA ALA A 60 2.00 1.51 21.88
C ALA A 60 2.60 2.28 20.69
N ILE A 61 3.91 2.17 20.49
CA ILE A 61 4.61 2.76 19.33
C ILE A 61 4.01 2.21 18.03
N PHE A 62 3.84 0.89 17.93
CA PHE A 62 3.21 0.25 16.79
C PHE A 62 1.78 0.76 16.54
N THR A 63 0.96 0.85 17.60
CA THR A 63 -0.43 1.30 17.49
C THR A 63 -0.52 2.72 16.97
N ARG A 64 0.37 3.61 17.42
CA ARG A 64 0.44 4.99 16.93
C ARG A 64 0.87 5.02 15.46
N LEU A 65 1.92 4.30 15.10
CA LEU A 65 2.37 4.18 13.71
C LEU A 65 1.23 3.69 12.80
N TYR A 66 0.48 2.67 13.22
CA TYR A 66 -0.62 2.13 12.44
C TYR A 66 -1.76 3.14 12.26
N ARG A 67 -2.21 3.78 13.34
CA ARG A 67 -3.31 4.76 13.29
C ARG A 67 -2.94 6.01 12.49
N ASP A 68 -1.73 6.52 12.67
CA ASP A 68 -1.27 7.69 11.94
C ASP A 68 -0.95 7.34 10.48
N GLY A 69 -0.39 6.16 10.23
CA GLY A 69 -0.17 5.63 8.89
C GLY A 69 -1.47 5.48 8.09
N ALA A 70 -2.56 5.03 8.72
CA ALA A 70 -3.86 4.91 8.06
C ALA A 70 -4.39 6.26 7.54
N LYS A 71 -4.14 7.36 8.25
CA LYS A 71 -4.53 8.73 7.83
C LYS A 71 -3.81 9.18 6.57
N LEU A 72 -2.65 8.60 6.26
CA LEU A 72 -1.88 8.88 5.05
C LEU A 72 -2.17 7.87 3.94
N VAL A 73 -2.15 6.58 4.27
CA VAL A 73 -2.28 5.47 3.31
C VAL A 73 -3.64 5.45 2.63
N VAL A 74 -4.74 5.69 3.37
CA VAL A 74 -6.09 5.61 2.81
C VAL A 74 -6.34 6.71 1.76
N PRO A 75 -6.04 8.01 2.03
CA PRO A 75 -6.16 9.04 1.00
C PRO A 75 -5.27 8.81 -0.22
N LEU A 76 -4.03 8.34 -0.03
CA LEU A 76 -3.13 8.04 -1.16
C LEU A 76 -3.67 6.89 -2.04
N ALA A 77 -4.18 5.83 -1.42
CA ALA A 77 -4.79 4.72 -2.14
C ALA A 77 -6.05 5.17 -2.90
N ALA A 78 -6.88 6.02 -2.29
CA ALA A 78 -8.06 6.59 -2.94
C ALA A 78 -7.65 7.48 -4.13
N ALA A 79 -6.67 8.37 -3.94
CA ALA A 79 -6.15 9.22 -5.01
C ALA A 79 -5.60 8.40 -6.18
N GLY A 80 -4.75 7.39 -5.91
CA GLY A 80 -4.23 6.49 -6.94
C GLY A 80 -5.33 5.73 -7.69
N THR A 81 -6.29 5.17 -6.95
CA THR A 81 -7.43 4.44 -7.52
C THR A 81 -8.26 5.32 -8.45
N LEU A 82 -8.65 6.51 -7.98
CA LEU A 82 -9.49 7.44 -8.71
C LEU A 82 -8.77 8.01 -9.93
N SER A 83 -7.49 8.35 -9.80
CA SER A 83 -6.65 8.81 -10.90
C SER A 83 -6.54 7.79 -12.02
N PHE A 84 -6.17 6.54 -11.71
CA PHE A 84 -6.06 5.49 -12.72
C PHE A 84 -7.42 5.07 -13.29
N GLY A 85 -8.47 5.06 -12.46
CA GLY A 85 -9.84 4.80 -12.89
C GLY A 85 -10.36 5.87 -13.86
N LEU A 86 -10.11 7.15 -13.56
CA LEU A 86 -10.46 8.27 -14.44
C LEU A 86 -9.73 8.16 -15.78
N LEU A 87 -8.42 7.89 -15.77
CA LEU A 87 -7.65 7.69 -17.00
C LEU A 87 -8.20 6.52 -17.81
N ALA A 88 -8.49 5.38 -17.18
CA ALA A 88 -9.09 4.22 -17.86
C ALA A 88 -10.46 4.55 -18.49
N ALA A 89 -11.27 5.38 -17.83
CA ALA A 89 -12.56 5.84 -18.34
C ALA A 89 -12.39 6.80 -19.53
N GLU A 90 -11.45 7.75 -19.48
CA GLU A 90 -11.20 8.66 -20.60
C GLU A 90 -10.71 7.95 -21.86
N PHE A 91 -9.90 6.89 -21.71
CA PHE A 91 -9.52 6.04 -22.85
C PHE A 91 -10.72 5.33 -23.48
N SER A 92 -11.83 5.15 -22.75
CA SER A 92 -13.06 4.55 -23.29
C SER A 92 -13.95 5.54 -24.04
N SER A 93 -13.90 6.83 -23.72
CA SER A 93 -14.79 7.85 -24.28
C SER A 93 -14.41 8.34 -25.69
N PHE A 94 -13.24 7.98 -26.21
CA PHE A 94 -12.78 8.44 -27.54
C PHE A 94 -13.30 7.58 -28.71
N ARG A 95 -14.05 6.50 -28.44
CA ARG A 95 -14.58 5.56 -29.45
C ARG A 95 -16.00 5.94 -29.90
N GLY A 96 -16.15 7.16 -30.44
CA GLY A 96 -17.37 7.66 -31.09
C GLY A 96 -17.30 7.76 -32.62
N GLY A 97 -16.27 7.18 -33.26
CA GLY A 97 -16.11 7.17 -34.71
C GLY A 97 -16.84 6.00 -35.38
N PRO A 98 -17.28 6.14 -36.65
CA PRO A 98 -18.03 5.12 -37.37
C PRO A 98 -17.24 3.81 -37.46
N VAL A 99 -17.92 2.71 -37.15
CA VAL A 99 -17.40 1.34 -37.04
C VAL A 99 -16.80 0.89 -38.38
N ALA A 100 -15.52 1.15 -38.60
CA ALA A 100 -14.76 0.48 -39.64
C ALA A 100 -14.42 -0.94 -39.14
N ARG A 101 -15.11 -1.94 -39.71
CA ARG A 101 -14.74 -3.35 -39.64
C ARG A 101 -13.29 -3.53 -40.09
N GLY A 102 -12.36 -3.58 -39.14
CA GLY A 102 -10.95 -3.83 -39.39
C GLY A 102 -10.37 -4.75 -38.32
N THR A 103 -10.03 -5.98 -38.73
CA THR A 103 -9.07 -6.92 -38.12
C THR A 103 -8.98 -6.99 -36.58
N LEU A 104 -9.27 -8.17 -36.01
CA LEU A 104 -9.10 -8.50 -34.57
C LEU A 104 -7.77 -8.03 -33.95
N SER A 105 -6.70 -7.90 -34.75
CA SER A 105 -5.38 -7.46 -34.31
C SER A 105 -5.28 -5.98 -33.93
N SER A 106 -6.04 -5.07 -34.56
CA SER A 106 -5.99 -3.62 -34.25
C SER A 106 -6.86 -3.25 -33.04
N SER A 107 -7.94 -4.00 -32.79
CA SER A 107 -8.80 -3.79 -31.60
C SER A 107 -8.11 -4.19 -30.29
N LEU A 108 -7.21 -5.20 -30.34
CA LEU A 108 -6.43 -5.63 -29.17
C LEU A 108 -5.34 -4.62 -28.80
N MET A 109 -4.64 -4.02 -29.78
CA MET A 109 -3.60 -3.03 -29.48
C MET A 109 -4.18 -1.72 -28.91
N ASP A 110 -5.33 -1.27 -29.41
CA ASP A 110 -6.04 -0.06 -28.94
C ASP A 110 -6.58 -0.15 -27.50
N SER A 111 -6.84 -1.37 -27.01
CA SER A 111 -7.45 -1.58 -25.68
C SER A 111 -6.42 -1.74 -24.55
N THR A 112 -5.15 -1.90 -24.92
CA THR A 112 -4.02 -2.14 -24.01
C THR A 112 -3.90 -1.08 -22.91
N PRO A 113 -3.84 0.24 -23.19
CA PRO A 113 -3.64 1.24 -22.15
C PRO A 113 -4.82 1.29 -21.16
N ARG A 114 -6.05 1.11 -21.65
CA ARG A 114 -7.25 1.03 -20.81
C ARG A 114 -7.19 -0.14 -19.84
N ILE A 115 -6.87 -1.34 -20.33
CA ILE A 115 -6.80 -2.55 -19.49
C ILE A 115 -5.70 -2.40 -18.45
N LEU A 116 -4.53 -1.86 -18.84
CA LEU A 116 -3.42 -1.62 -17.92
C LEU A 116 -3.81 -0.60 -16.83
N LEU A 117 -4.43 0.53 -17.19
CA LEU A 117 -4.87 1.53 -16.20
C LEU A 117 -5.98 1.00 -15.27
N ALA A 118 -6.93 0.23 -15.80
CA ALA A 118 -7.93 -0.45 -14.98
C ALA A 118 -7.30 -1.47 -14.03
N THR A 119 -6.29 -2.21 -14.51
CA THR A 119 -5.52 -3.16 -13.69
C THR A 119 -4.74 -2.43 -12.60
N ALA A 120 -4.10 -1.29 -12.91
CA ALA A 120 -3.42 -0.46 -11.94
C ALA A 120 -4.38 0.05 -10.85
N SER A 121 -5.56 0.54 -11.23
CA SER A 121 -6.60 0.96 -10.29
C SER A 121 -7.04 -0.22 -9.39
N ALA A 122 -7.31 -1.39 -9.98
CA ALA A 122 -7.68 -2.59 -9.25
C ALA A 122 -6.61 -3.07 -8.27
N LEU A 123 -5.32 -3.01 -8.67
CA LEU A 123 -4.20 -3.32 -7.79
C LEU A 123 -4.17 -2.40 -6.58
N VAL A 124 -4.35 -1.09 -6.75
CA VAL A 124 -4.40 -0.15 -5.61
C VAL A 124 -5.58 -0.46 -4.68
N VAL A 125 -6.79 -0.68 -5.22
CA VAL A 125 -7.97 -1.05 -4.41
C VAL A 125 -7.75 -2.35 -3.65
N SER A 126 -7.12 -3.34 -4.29
CA SER A 126 -6.85 -4.63 -3.67
C SER A 126 -5.97 -4.50 -2.42
N THR A 127 -5.10 -3.49 -2.32
CA THR A 127 -4.31 -3.22 -1.11
C THR A 127 -5.17 -2.80 0.09
N LEU A 128 -6.29 -2.10 -0.14
CA LEU A 128 -7.24 -1.73 0.90
C LEU A 128 -8.04 -2.94 1.35
N ALA A 129 -8.52 -3.75 0.41
CA ALA A 129 -9.20 -5.01 0.72
C ALA A 129 -8.29 -5.97 1.51
N TRP A 130 -7.03 -6.11 1.09
CA TRP A 130 -6.01 -6.87 1.81
C TRP A 130 -5.83 -6.36 3.25
N THR A 131 -5.82 -5.04 3.43
CA THR A 131 -5.73 -4.42 4.76
C THR A 131 -6.90 -4.83 5.65
N GLY A 132 -8.13 -4.76 5.13
CA GLY A 132 -9.34 -5.12 5.88
C GLY A 132 -9.42 -6.59 6.25
N ILE A 133 -9.02 -7.49 5.34
CA ILE A 133 -9.20 -8.93 5.53
C ILE A 133 -8.02 -9.56 6.27
N VAL A 134 -6.78 -9.21 5.88
CA VAL A 134 -5.59 -9.94 6.31
C VAL A 134 -4.81 -9.20 7.38
N VAL A 135 -4.72 -7.87 7.30
CA VAL A 135 -3.92 -7.07 8.24
C VAL A 135 -4.68 -6.75 9.52
N MET A 136 -5.99 -6.49 9.44
CA MET A 136 -6.81 -6.14 10.63
C MET A 136 -6.75 -7.16 11.78
N PRO A 137 -6.82 -8.49 11.56
CA PRO A 137 -6.73 -9.46 12.66
C PRO A 137 -5.44 -9.33 13.48
N VAL A 138 -4.30 -9.16 12.80
CA VAL A 138 -2.98 -8.98 13.44
C VAL A 138 -2.92 -7.65 14.20
N ASN A 139 -3.42 -6.56 13.59
CA ASN A 139 -3.46 -5.26 14.24
C ASN A 139 -4.34 -5.27 15.49
N ASN A 140 -5.54 -5.86 15.42
CA ASN A 140 -6.45 -5.97 16.55
C ASN A 140 -5.82 -6.78 17.68
N ARG A 141 -5.06 -7.84 17.35
CA ARG A 141 -4.34 -8.62 18.34
C ARG A 141 -3.23 -7.80 19.02
N LEU A 142 -2.41 -7.08 18.26
CA LEU A 142 -1.37 -6.20 18.80
C LEU A 142 -1.94 -5.09 19.69
N VAL A 143 -3.07 -4.49 19.31
CA VAL A 143 -3.78 -3.48 20.11
C VAL A 143 -4.31 -4.10 21.40
N SER A 144 -4.92 -5.29 21.35
CA SER A 144 -5.41 -5.97 22.56
C SER A 144 -4.30 -6.30 23.55
N ILE A 145 -3.12 -6.66 23.05
CA ILE A 145 -1.93 -6.90 23.86
C ILE A 145 -1.48 -5.59 24.53
N ALA A 146 -1.46 -4.47 23.79
CA ALA A 146 -1.12 -3.16 24.35
C ALA A 146 -2.06 -2.77 25.50
N GLU A 147 -3.36 -2.93 25.31
CA GLU A 147 -4.39 -2.59 26.31
C GLU A 147 -4.33 -3.49 27.56
N SER A 148 -4.04 -4.78 27.38
CA SER A 148 -3.92 -5.74 28.49
C SER A 148 -2.65 -5.53 29.31
N SER A 149 -1.56 -5.13 28.65
CA SER A 149 -0.27 -4.89 29.31
C SER A 149 -0.33 -3.61 30.14
N ALA A 150 -0.94 -2.54 29.61
CA ALA A 150 -1.13 -1.29 30.34
C ALA A 150 -1.99 -1.41 31.63
N LYS A 151 -2.76 -2.49 31.79
CA LYS A 151 -3.61 -2.74 32.96
C LYS A 151 -2.97 -3.67 33.99
N THR A 152 -1.84 -4.31 33.66
CA THR A 152 -1.26 -5.37 34.48
C THR A 152 0.15 -4.98 34.92
N ASP A 153 0.32 -4.57 36.18
CA ASP A 153 1.64 -4.27 36.80
C ASP A 153 2.59 -5.48 36.88
N ARG A 154 2.14 -6.67 36.47
CA ARG A 154 2.98 -7.87 36.43
C ARG A 154 3.71 -7.91 35.10
N GLY A 155 5.04 -7.78 35.18
CA GLY A 155 5.96 -7.84 34.04
C GLY A 155 5.57 -8.87 33.00
N SER A 156 5.63 -8.45 31.73
CA SER A 156 5.21 -9.22 30.57
C SER A 156 5.76 -10.65 30.58
N SER A 157 4.88 -11.64 30.42
CA SER A 157 5.29 -13.04 30.26
C SER A 157 6.13 -13.22 29.00
N SER A 158 7.16 -14.06 29.04
CA SER A 158 7.99 -14.40 27.86
C SER A 158 7.13 -14.84 26.66
N LYS A 159 6.05 -15.59 26.92
CA LYS A 159 5.08 -16.01 25.89
C LYS A 159 4.42 -14.84 25.16
N GLN A 160 4.11 -13.76 25.89
CA GLN A 160 3.49 -12.56 25.30
C GLN A 160 4.49 -11.82 24.40
N ARG A 161 5.79 -11.84 24.75
CA ARG A 161 6.84 -11.27 23.91
C ARG A 161 7.00 -12.04 22.61
N GLU A 162 7.08 -13.36 22.69
CA GLU A 162 7.16 -14.23 21.51
C GLU A 162 5.95 -14.03 20.57
N GLU A 163 4.76 -13.88 21.15
CA GLU A 163 3.54 -13.58 20.39
C GLU A 163 3.65 -12.22 19.67
N VAL A 164 4.08 -11.17 20.36
CA VAL A 164 4.25 -9.83 19.76
C VAL A 164 5.29 -9.86 18.63
N ASP A 165 6.42 -10.54 18.82
CA ASP A 165 7.46 -10.65 17.79
C ASP A 165 6.94 -11.37 16.55
N SER A 166 6.19 -12.45 16.73
CA SER A 166 5.55 -13.19 15.63
C SER A 166 4.52 -12.33 14.86
N LEU A 167 3.71 -11.57 15.59
CA LEU A 167 2.73 -10.66 15.00
C LEU A 167 3.40 -9.51 14.24
N LEU A 168 4.48 -8.93 14.78
CA LEU A 168 5.24 -7.87 14.11
C LEU A 168 5.92 -8.37 12.83
N ARG A 169 6.49 -9.57 12.83
CA ARG A 169 7.06 -10.21 11.63
C ARG A 169 5.99 -10.48 10.57
N SER A 170 4.84 -10.98 11.00
CA SER A 170 3.70 -11.20 10.11
C SER A 170 3.24 -9.88 9.50
N TRP A 171 3.14 -8.82 10.32
CA TRP A 171 2.78 -7.48 9.85
C TRP A 171 3.79 -6.91 8.86
N GLN A 172 5.09 -7.07 9.14
CA GLN A 172 6.16 -6.66 8.25
C GLN A 172 6.01 -7.29 6.86
N TRP A 173 5.78 -8.60 6.82
CA TRP A 173 5.55 -9.32 5.57
C TRP A 173 4.32 -8.79 4.82
N MET A 174 3.19 -8.63 5.53
CA MET A 174 1.96 -8.10 4.93
C MET A 174 2.14 -6.69 4.37
N ASN A 175 2.97 -5.85 5.01
CA ASN A 175 3.29 -4.54 4.47
C ASN A 175 4.14 -4.60 3.21
N TYR A 176 5.12 -5.51 3.12
CA TYR A 176 5.87 -5.69 1.87
C TYR A 176 4.93 -6.04 0.72
N VAL A 177 3.97 -6.94 0.95
CA VAL A 177 2.95 -7.29 -0.06
C VAL A 177 2.18 -6.04 -0.51
N ARG A 178 1.73 -5.18 0.42
CA ARG A 178 1.06 -3.91 0.08
C ARG A 178 1.97 -2.97 -0.70
N GLY A 179 3.22 -2.83 -0.28
CA GLY A 179 4.22 -1.95 -0.89
C GLY A 179 4.55 -2.37 -2.32
N PHE A 180 4.83 -3.66 -2.53
CA PHE A 180 5.07 -4.20 -3.87
C PHE A 180 3.83 -4.16 -4.76
N GLY A 181 2.64 -4.39 -4.21
CA GLY A 181 1.38 -4.24 -4.95
C GLY A 181 1.15 -2.81 -5.45
N ALA A 182 1.40 -1.82 -4.60
CA ALA A 182 1.33 -0.41 -4.98
C ALA A 182 2.40 -0.04 -6.03
N LEU A 183 3.63 -0.55 -5.88
CA LEU A 183 4.70 -0.34 -6.86
C LEU A 183 4.36 -0.95 -8.22
N ALA A 184 3.84 -2.18 -8.24
CA ALA A 184 3.39 -2.85 -9.44
C ALA A 184 2.28 -2.06 -10.15
N ALA A 185 1.32 -1.51 -9.39
CA ALA A 185 0.30 -0.64 -9.94
C ALA A 185 0.90 0.60 -10.64
N GLY A 186 1.88 1.25 -10.01
CA GLY A 186 2.60 2.39 -10.59
C GLY A 186 3.36 2.02 -11.88
N ILE A 187 4.05 0.88 -11.90
CA ILE A 187 4.76 0.38 -13.09
C ILE A 187 3.79 0.07 -14.23
N VAL A 188 2.69 -0.62 -13.94
CA VAL A 188 1.65 -0.96 -14.92
C VAL A 188 1.03 0.32 -15.50
N ALA A 189 0.72 1.30 -14.66
CA ALA A 189 0.20 2.59 -15.11
C ALA A 189 1.23 3.35 -15.96
N LEU A 190 2.51 3.35 -15.58
CA LEU A 190 3.57 3.99 -16.36
C LEU A 190 3.71 3.34 -17.75
N GLY A 191 3.67 2.00 -17.82
CA GLY A 191 3.66 1.28 -19.10
C GLY A 191 2.47 1.67 -19.98
N ALA A 192 1.30 1.88 -19.40
CA ALA A 192 0.11 2.33 -20.13
C ALA A 192 0.21 3.77 -20.67
N LEU A 193 1.03 4.61 -20.05
CA LEU A 193 1.17 6.04 -20.39
C LEU A 193 2.29 6.31 -21.41
N VAL A 194 3.19 5.35 -21.61
CA VAL A 194 4.34 5.45 -22.54
C VAL A 194 4.07 4.73 -23.87
N VAL A 195 3.07 3.85 -23.92
CA VAL A 195 2.57 3.19 -25.13
C VAL A 195 1.55 4.07 -25.84
#